data_AF-A0A7Z1D239-F1
#
_entry.id   AF-A0A7Z1D239-F1
#
_cell.length_a   1.000
_cell.length_b   1.000
_cell.length_c   1.000
_cell.angle_alpha   90.00
_cell.angle_beta   90.00
_cell.angle_gamma   90.00
#
_symmetry.space_group_name_H-M   'P 1'
#
loop_
_entity.id
_entity.type
_entity.pdbx_description
1 polymer ?
#
loop_
_entity_poly.entity_id
_entity_poly.type
_entity_poly.pdbx_seq_one_letter_code
_entity_poly.pdbx_strand_id
1 'polypeptide(L)'
;MATNESIMTLPLASKFKAEARAMADRGLSTYEAVYQLNKLEEQDKPRADAIMALHEHKDYQPLLRAMANVPCISVDNAREILNMTIEQERPKVAPELTAAFENFMDMHSPQAVSAGMAYDGRNQGDDGDIDRILKTI
;
A
#
# COMPACT_ATOMS: atom_id res chain seq x y z
N MET A 1 46.97 -13.76 5.10
CA MET A 1 45.57 -14.14 5.38
C MET A 1 44.69 -13.02 5.94
N ALA A 2 45.23 -11.83 6.27
CA ALA A 2 44.45 -10.72 6.87
C ALA A 2 43.49 -9.97 5.90
N THR A 3 43.75 -10.01 4.59
CA THR A 3 42.98 -9.27 3.58
C THR A 3 41.53 -9.73 3.46
N ASN A 4 41.28 -11.03 3.63
CA ASN A 4 39.96 -11.62 3.46
C ASN A 4 38.99 -11.17 4.57
N GLU A 5 39.48 -11.00 5.80
CA GLU A 5 38.69 -10.48 6.90
C GLU A 5 38.46 -8.97 6.74
N SER A 6 39.46 -8.22 6.28
CA SER A 6 39.32 -6.78 6.06
C SER A 6 38.21 -6.43 5.06
N ILE A 7 38.04 -7.21 3.98
CA ILE A 7 36.97 -6.99 3.00
C ILE A 7 35.58 -7.18 3.63
N MET A 8 35.42 -8.19 4.49
CA MET A 8 34.13 -8.48 5.14
C MET A 8 33.73 -7.43 6.18
N THR A 9 34.69 -6.65 6.68
CA THR A 9 34.43 -5.52 7.61
C THR A 9 34.07 -4.21 6.91
N LEU A 10 34.08 -4.17 5.57
CA LEU A 10 33.72 -2.97 4.82
C LEU A 10 32.23 -2.63 5.01
N PRO A 11 31.84 -1.34 5.04
CA PRO A 11 30.45 -0.95 5.31
C PRO A 11 29.43 -1.62 4.37
N LEU A 12 29.71 -1.61 3.06
CA LEU A 12 28.84 -2.18 2.03
C LEU A 12 28.91 -3.71 1.93
N ALA A 13 29.88 -4.36 2.58
CA ALA A 13 29.97 -5.81 2.59
C ALA A 13 28.79 -6.46 3.34
N SER A 14 28.17 -5.74 4.28
CA SER A 14 26.95 -6.21 4.96
C SER A 14 25.76 -6.33 4.01
N LYS A 15 25.61 -5.36 3.09
CA LYS A 15 24.55 -5.31 2.07
C LYS A 15 24.83 -6.28 0.91
N PHE A 16 26.07 -6.33 0.42
CA PHE A 16 26.51 -7.18 -0.69
C PHE A 16 27.41 -8.33 -0.20
N LYS A 17 26.89 -9.13 0.73
CA LYS A 17 27.68 -10.14 1.46
C LYS A 17 28.25 -11.22 0.55
N ALA A 18 27.49 -11.68 -0.43
CA ALA A 18 27.94 -12.72 -1.35
C ALA A 18 29.07 -12.20 -2.26
N GLU A 19 28.94 -10.98 -2.75
CA GLU A 19 29.90 -10.31 -3.61
C GLU A 19 31.18 -9.99 -2.83
N ALA A 20 31.06 -9.42 -1.63
CA ALA A 20 32.19 -9.16 -0.76
C ALA A 20 32.96 -10.45 -0.43
N ARG A 21 32.23 -11.55 -0.16
CA ARG A 21 32.87 -12.85 0.07
C ARG A 21 33.60 -13.35 -1.17
N ALA A 22 32.98 -13.24 -2.34
CA ALA A 22 33.62 -13.62 -3.60
C ALA A 22 34.85 -12.76 -3.93
N MET A 23 34.86 -11.47 -3.56
CA MET A 23 36.03 -10.60 -3.69
C MET A 23 37.16 -11.04 -2.76
N ALA A 24 36.84 -11.38 -1.51
CA ALA A 24 37.80 -11.91 -0.56
C ALA A 24 38.38 -13.26 -1.00
N ASP A 25 37.56 -14.18 -1.50
CA ASP A 25 38.00 -15.49 -1.97
C ASP A 25 38.90 -15.37 -3.23
N ARG A 26 38.68 -14.35 -4.06
CA ARG A 26 39.56 -13.99 -5.20
C ARG A 26 40.86 -13.29 -4.79
N GLY A 27 41.01 -12.91 -3.51
CA GLY A 27 42.19 -12.22 -3.00
C GLY A 27 42.32 -10.78 -3.49
N LEU A 28 41.21 -10.09 -3.77
CA LEU A 28 41.25 -8.67 -4.14
C LEU A 28 41.88 -7.84 -3.01
N SER A 29 42.46 -6.69 -3.38
CA SER A 29 42.84 -5.70 -2.39
C SER A 29 41.60 -5.04 -1.77
N THR A 30 41.76 -4.47 -0.58
CA THR A 30 40.70 -3.69 0.09
C THR A 30 40.26 -2.51 -0.77
N TYR A 31 41.19 -1.86 -1.46
CA TYR A 31 40.91 -0.74 -2.36
C TYR A 31 39.99 -1.16 -3.52
N GLU A 32 40.33 -2.24 -4.21
CA GLU A 32 39.51 -2.77 -5.31
C GLU A 32 38.14 -3.23 -4.83
N ALA A 33 38.07 -3.88 -3.67
CA ALA A 33 36.81 -4.32 -3.08
C ALA A 33 35.89 -3.11 -2.78
N VAL A 34 36.43 -2.03 -2.21
CA VAL A 34 35.67 -0.79 -1.97
C VAL A 34 35.15 -0.22 -3.29
N TYR A 35 35.98 -0.15 -4.33
CA TYR A 35 35.56 0.35 -5.63
C TYR A 35 34.40 -0.47 -6.22
N GLN A 36 34.51 -1.80 -6.19
CA GLN A 36 33.46 -2.68 -6.73
C GLN A 36 32.17 -2.62 -5.92
N LEU A 37 32.25 -2.56 -4.59
CA LEU A 37 31.07 -2.44 -3.73
C LEU A 37 30.34 -1.12 -3.94
N ASN A 38 31.05 0.00 -4.12
CA ASN A 38 30.41 1.28 -4.46
C ASN A 38 29.71 1.23 -5.82
N LYS A 39 30.32 0.58 -6.81
CA LYS A 39 29.68 0.38 -8.12
C LYS A 39 28.39 -0.43 -8.00
N LEU A 40 28.36 -1.47 -7.18
CA LEU A 40 27.14 -2.24 -6.89
C LEU A 40 26.08 -1.36 -6.20
N GLU A 41 26.49 -0.53 -5.25
CA GLU A 41 25.58 0.42 -4.58
C GLU A 41 24.97 1.42 -5.56
N GLU A 42 25.77 1.99 -6.46
CA GLU A 42 25.29 2.91 -7.50
C GLU A 42 24.28 2.24 -8.44
N GLN A 43 24.51 0.97 -8.80
CA GLN A 43 23.59 0.19 -9.63
C GLN A 43 22.31 -0.18 -8.90
N ASP A 44 22.40 -0.42 -7.59
CA ASP A 44 21.27 -0.78 -6.74
C ASP A 44 20.40 0.43 -6.34
N LYS A 45 20.99 1.62 -6.31
CA LYS A 45 20.36 2.86 -5.84
C LYS A 45 18.99 3.13 -6.48
N PRO A 46 18.79 3.05 -7.82
CA PRO A 46 17.46 3.28 -8.41
C PRO A 46 16.39 2.31 -7.91
N ARG A 47 16.76 1.05 -7.64
CA ARG A 47 15.85 0.04 -7.06
C ARG A 47 15.52 0.37 -5.61
N ALA A 48 16.54 0.67 -4.81
CA ALA A 48 16.36 1.05 -3.41
C ALA A 48 15.48 2.31 -3.27
N ASP A 49 15.72 3.33 -4.10
CA ASP A 49 14.92 4.56 -4.16
C ASP A 49 13.46 4.26 -4.57
N ALA A 50 13.25 3.38 -5.56
CA ALA A 50 11.91 2.96 -5.96
C ALA A 50 11.16 2.22 -4.85
N ILE A 51 11.83 1.39 -4.05
CA ILE A 51 11.25 0.73 -2.87
C ILE A 51 10.88 1.77 -1.80
N MET A 52 11.77 2.72 -1.52
CA MET A 52 11.52 3.80 -0.54
C MET A 52 10.34 4.68 -0.95
N ALA A 53 10.08 4.83 -2.26
CA ALA A 53 8.98 5.58 -2.82
C ALA A 53 7.64 4.82 -2.87
N LEU A 54 7.57 3.55 -2.45
CA LEU A 54 6.33 2.77 -2.49
C LEU A 54 5.23 3.33 -1.57
N HIS A 55 5.61 3.97 -0.46
CA HIS A 55 4.65 4.54 0.49
C HIS A 55 5.24 5.73 1.26
N GLU A 56 4.52 6.85 1.29
CA GLU A 56 5.01 8.09 1.93
C GLU A 56 4.85 8.09 3.46
N HIS A 57 3.89 7.33 3.97
CA HIS A 57 3.60 7.26 5.41
C HIS A 57 4.79 6.73 6.23
N LYS A 58 5.10 7.44 7.32
CA LYS A 58 6.31 7.21 8.14
C LYS A 58 6.33 5.84 8.83
N ASP A 59 5.17 5.29 9.13
CA ASP A 59 5.06 3.99 9.83
C ASP A 59 5.61 2.83 8.99
N TYR A 60 5.55 2.93 7.66
CA TYR A 60 6.09 1.91 6.75
C TYR A 60 7.54 2.17 6.34
N GLN A 61 8.09 3.36 6.61
CA GLN A 61 9.46 3.71 6.25
C GLN A 61 10.53 2.76 6.83
N PRO A 62 10.42 2.25 8.08
CA PRO A 62 11.34 1.22 8.58
C PRO A 62 11.32 -0.07 7.76
N LEU A 63 10.13 -0.54 7.36
CA LEU A 63 9.96 -1.73 6.53
C LEU A 63 10.52 -1.51 5.12
N LEU A 64 10.19 -0.38 4.49
CA LEU A 64 10.71 -0.02 3.17
C LEU A 64 12.24 0.08 3.18
N ARG A 65 12.83 0.69 4.22
CA ARG A 65 14.29 0.77 4.39
C ARG A 65 14.92 -0.60 4.55
N ALA A 66 14.29 -1.49 5.32
CA ALA A 66 14.78 -2.86 5.47
C ALA A 66 14.79 -3.59 4.11
N MET A 67 13.72 -3.46 3.31
CA MET A 67 13.66 -4.08 1.98
C MET A 67 14.64 -3.45 0.99
N ALA A 68 14.81 -2.12 1.01
CA ALA A 68 15.77 -1.42 0.17
C ALA A 68 17.22 -1.84 0.46
N ASN A 69 17.55 -2.15 1.72
CA ASN A 69 18.87 -2.66 2.14
C ASN A 69 19.12 -4.13 1.79
N VAL A 70 18.16 -4.83 1.20
CA VAL A 70 18.32 -6.21 0.72
C VAL A 70 18.33 -6.19 -0.82
N PRO A 71 19.50 -6.31 -1.47
CA PRO A 71 19.62 -6.18 -2.93
C PRO A 71 18.79 -7.16 -3.75
N CYS A 72 18.43 -8.32 -3.19
CA CYS A 72 17.67 -9.36 -3.89
C CYS A 72 16.14 -9.17 -3.87
N ILE A 73 15.62 -8.17 -3.13
CA ILE A 73 14.19 -7.87 -3.12
C ILE A 73 13.86 -6.97 -4.33
N SER A 74 13.00 -7.44 -5.22
CA SER A 74 12.48 -6.63 -6.32
C SER A 74 11.48 -5.57 -5.81
N VAL A 75 11.26 -4.52 -6.61
CA VAL A 75 10.27 -3.48 -6.29
C VAL A 75 8.85 -4.07 -6.20
N ASP A 76 8.52 -5.04 -7.07
CA ASP A 76 7.22 -5.70 -7.07
C ASP A 76 7.01 -6.56 -5.83
N ASN A 77 8.01 -7.37 -5.43
CA ASN A 77 7.93 -8.15 -4.19
C ASN A 77 7.81 -7.23 -2.97
N ALA A 78 8.54 -6.11 -2.96
CA ALA A 78 8.43 -5.12 -1.89
C ALA A 78 7.02 -4.51 -1.81
N ARG A 79 6.38 -4.25 -2.96
CA ARG A 79 5.00 -3.77 -3.03
C ARG A 79 4.02 -4.81 -2.48
N GLU A 80 4.18 -6.07 -2.83
CA GLU A 80 3.34 -7.16 -2.32
C GLU A 80 3.44 -7.28 -0.79
N ILE A 81 4.68 -7.31 -0.25
CA ILE A 81 4.92 -7.36 1.19
C ILE A 81 4.29 -6.16 1.91
N LEU A 82 4.44 -4.96 1.35
CA LEU A 82 3.82 -3.75 1.88
C LEU A 82 2.29 -3.86 1.91
N ASN A 83 1.67 -4.27 0.80
CA ASN A 83 0.22 -4.41 0.71
C ASN A 83 -0.30 -5.44 1.73
N MET A 84 0.36 -6.59 1.85
CA MET A 84 0.02 -7.59 2.86
C MET A 84 0.12 -7.03 4.28
N THR A 85 1.11 -6.17 4.55
CA THR A 85 1.29 -5.55 5.86
C THR A 85 0.15 -4.56 6.15
N ILE A 86 -0.18 -3.70 5.20
CA ILE A 86 -1.29 -2.74 5.30
C ILE A 86 -2.62 -3.48 5.50
N GLU A 87 -2.86 -4.56 4.76
CA GLU A 87 -4.07 -5.37 4.89
C GLU A 87 -4.19 -6.04 6.25
N GLN A 88 -3.07 -6.49 6.84
CA GLN A 88 -3.05 -7.09 8.17
C GLN A 88 -3.31 -6.05 9.26
N GLU A 89 -2.84 -4.82 9.09
CA GLU A 89 -3.08 -3.69 10.01
C GLU A 89 -4.47 -3.09 9.85
N ARG A 90 -5.13 -3.29 8.71
CA ARG A 90 -6.46 -2.75 8.45
C ARG A 90 -7.44 -3.27 9.51
N PRO A 91 -8.19 -2.38 10.19
CA PRO A 91 -9.19 -2.80 11.16
C PRO A 91 -10.17 -3.77 10.52
N LYS A 92 -10.22 -5.00 11.02
CA LYS A 92 -11.24 -5.96 10.60
C LYS A 92 -12.57 -5.44 11.15
N VAL A 93 -13.52 -5.17 10.26
CA VAL A 93 -14.88 -4.78 10.68
C VAL A 93 -15.42 -5.93 11.54
N ALA A 94 -15.78 -5.61 12.78
CA ALA A 94 -16.35 -6.62 13.67
C ALA A 94 -17.62 -7.17 13.01
N PRO A 95 -17.85 -8.50 13.01
CA PRO A 95 -19.05 -9.10 12.41
C PRO A 95 -20.35 -8.47 12.92
N GLU A 96 -20.36 -8.01 14.17
CA GLU A 96 -21.48 -7.32 14.81
C GLU A 96 -21.81 -5.97 14.16
N LEU A 97 -20.79 -5.22 13.70
CA LEU A 97 -20.98 -3.95 12.99
C LEU A 97 -21.49 -4.19 11.56
N THR A 98 -21.02 -5.25 10.91
CA THR A 98 -21.55 -5.67 9.60
C THR A 98 -23.02 -6.05 9.71
N ALA A 99 -23.39 -6.87 10.70
CA ALA A 99 -24.77 -7.27 10.94
C ALA A 99 -25.68 -6.08 11.29
N ALA A 100 -25.19 -5.12 12.09
CA ALA A 100 -25.95 -3.91 12.43
C ALA A 100 -26.22 -3.04 11.19
N PHE A 101 -25.26 -2.93 10.27
CA PHE A 101 -25.44 -2.20 9.02
C PHE A 101 -26.42 -2.88 8.06
N GLU A 102 -26.33 -4.21 7.92
CA GLU A 102 -27.28 -4.99 7.12
C GLU A 102 -28.71 -4.86 7.65
N ASN A 103 -28.91 -5.01 8.96
CA ASN A 103 -30.22 -4.83 9.58
C ASN A 103 -30.76 -3.40 9.40
N PHE A 104 -29.90 -2.38 9.44
CA PHE A 104 -30.29 -1.00 9.15
C PHE A 104 -30.75 -0.83 7.68
N MET A 105 -30.01 -1.40 6.72
CA MET A 105 -30.38 -1.37 5.30
C MET A 105 -31.68 -2.12 5.00
N ASP A 106 -31.94 -3.24 5.68
CA ASP A 106 -33.19 -3.99 5.56
C ASP A 106 -34.37 -3.20 6.15
N MET A 107 -34.18 -2.55 7.29
CA MET A 107 -35.23 -1.76 7.94
C MET A 107 -35.56 -0.45 7.19
N HIS A 108 -34.60 0.11 6.45
CA HIS A 108 -34.73 1.40 5.76
C HIS A 108 -34.70 1.30 4.24
N SER A 109 -34.68 0.09 3.66
CA SER A 109 -34.78 -0.08 2.21
C SER A 109 -36.13 0.46 1.73
N PRO A 110 -36.15 1.51 0.89
CA PRO A 110 -37.38 1.96 0.28
C PRO A 110 -37.97 0.81 -0.55
N GLN A 111 -39.25 0.52 -0.36
CA GLN A 111 -39.95 -0.47 -1.19
C GLN A 111 -39.69 -0.16 -2.65
N ALA A 112 -39.18 -1.14 -3.40
CA ALA A 112 -39.10 -1.04 -4.85
C ALA A 112 -40.50 -0.69 -5.36
N VAL A 113 -40.65 0.52 -5.91
CA VAL A 113 -41.88 0.94 -6.56
C VAL A 113 -42.12 -0.02 -7.72
N SER A 114 -43.05 -0.95 -7.50
CA SER A 114 -43.54 -1.86 -8.51
C SER A 114 -44.04 -1.03 -9.69
N ALA A 115 -43.52 -1.30 -10.89
CA ALA A 115 -43.91 -0.65 -12.14
C ALA A 115 -45.33 -1.11 -12.58
N GLY A 116 -46.34 -0.85 -11.74
CA GLY A 116 -47.70 -1.35 -11.90
C GLY A 116 -48.80 -0.37 -11.53
N MET A 117 -48.49 0.90 -11.21
CA MET A 117 -49.52 1.93 -11.04
C MET A 117 -49.95 2.43 -12.43
N ALA A 118 -50.95 1.77 -13.02
CA ALA A 118 -51.66 2.33 -14.16
C ALA A 118 -52.24 3.68 -13.74
N TYR A 119 -51.79 4.75 -14.40
CA TYR A 119 -52.42 6.05 -14.30
C TYR A 119 -53.79 5.95 -15.01
N ASP A 120 -54.89 5.91 -14.25
CA ASP A 120 -56.21 6.13 -14.84
C ASP A 120 -56.54 7.63 -14.69
N GLY A 121 -56.27 8.37 -15.76
CA GLY A 121 -56.34 9.82 -15.81
C GLY A 121 -57.76 10.35 -15.84
N ARG A 122 -58.54 10.18 -14.77
CA ARG A 122 -59.82 10.86 -14.57
C ARG A 122 -60.11 11.14 -13.09
N ASN A 123 -59.65 12.28 -12.60
CA ASN A 123 -60.49 13.06 -11.70
C ASN A 123 -60.18 14.56 -11.88
N GLN A 124 -61.15 15.28 -12.45
CA GLN A 124 -61.21 16.73 -12.48
C GLN A 124 -61.64 17.23 -11.10
N GLY A 125 -60.96 18.27 -10.61
CA GLY A 125 -61.38 19.09 -9.48
C GLY A 125 -60.51 18.92 -8.24
N ASP A 126 -59.57 19.85 -8.03
CA ASP A 126 -59.75 20.93 -7.03
C ASP A 126 -58.54 21.89 -7.10
N ASP A 127 -58.58 22.87 -8.01
CA ASP A 127 -57.55 23.91 -8.16
C ASP A 127 -57.70 25.02 -7.08
N GLY A 128 -57.95 24.64 -5.83
CA GLY A 128 -58.22 25.56 -4.71
C GLY A 128 -57.10 25.67 -3.66
N ASP A 129 -56.19 24.69 -3.59
CA ASP A 129 -55.28 24.56 -2.44
C ASP A 129 -53.88 25.16 -2.65
N ILE A 130 -53.51 25.54 -3.88
CA ILE A 130 -52.18 26.09 -4.17
C ILE A 130 -52.03 27.53 -3.60
N ASP A 131 -53.13 28.29 -3.57
CA ASP A 131 -53.11 29.70 -3.10
C ASP A 131 -52.99 29.85 -1.57
N ARG A 132 -53.19 28.76 -0.81
CA ARG A 132 -53.06 28.77 0.66
C ARG A 132 -51.61 28.60 1.12
N ILE A 133 -50.78 27.95 0.32
CA ILE A 133 -49.38 27.64 0.66
C ILE A 133 -48.48 28.87 0.49
N LEU A 134 -48.81 29.78 -0.44
CA LEU A 134 -47.99 30.96 -0.75
C LEU A 134 -48.23 32.16 0.18
N LYS A 135 -49.26 32.14 1.05
CA LYS A 135 -49.58 33.25 1.98
C LYS A 135 -49.03 33.06 3.39
N THR A 136 -48.23 32.02 3.64
CA THR A 136 -47.60 31.75 4.94
C THR A 136 -46.08 31.60 4.80
N ILE A 137 -45.48 32.53 4.06
CA ILE A 137 -44.04 32.84 4.07
C ILE A 137 -43.87 34.33 4.28
#